data_AF-A0A524FMP9-F1
#
_entry.id   AF-A0A524FMP9-F1
#
_cell.length_a   1.000
_cell.length_b   1.000
_cell.length_c   1.000
_cell.angle_alpha   90.00
_cell.angle_beta   90.00
_cell.angle_gamma   90.00
#
_symmetry.space_group_name_H-M   'P 1'
#
loop_
_entity.id
_entity.type
_entity.pdbx_description
1 polymer ?
#
loop_
_entity_poly.entity_id
_entity_poly.type
_entity_poly.pdbx_seq_one_letter_code
_entity_poly.pdbx_strand_id
1 'polypeptide(L)'
;MKKSRKTVLAIPIIVIVLILGYASIMGIQIGINSPSLEFPIREEDRVTRLSAYYTPDWGEVGVYHNGIDLVISNNVTIISPVRGTIISYSEKINPYAGNVLFKIAIAINLVWEVHLVLEPGFKDGTNNSIQSSLIDAPIGKQLSVGDELGTLLVSDSYPHLHYMLLYLGSDVCAYNHSSVTAKSVFEDIALSSNSSIFFSHPELNPLLAPIGLMLISGIVTYIVIAIIIFKKN
;
A
#
# COMPACT_ATOMS: atom_id res chain seq x y z
N MET A 1 -10.94 39.77 -20.38
CA MET A 1 -11.55 38.50 -19.93
C MET A 1 -12.31 38.72 -18.62
N LYS A 2 -13.61 38.36 -18.54
CA LYS A 2 -14.43 38.52 -17.32
C LYS A 2 -13.83 37.74 -16.14
N LYS A 3 -13.99 38.26 -14.91
CA LYS A 3 -13.41 37.69 -13.66
C LYS A 3 -13.73 36.19 -13.50
N SER A 4 -14.94 35.76 -13.84
CA SER A 4 -15.38 34.36 -13.77
C SER A 4 -14.55 33.41 -14.65
N ARG A 5 -14.18 33.83 -15.87
CA ARG A 5 -13.35 33.02 -16.79
C ARG A 5 -11.92 32.83 -16.24
N LYS A 6 -11.36 33.87 -15.59
CA LYS A 6 -10.05 33.77 -14.93
C LYS A 6 -10.08 32.78 -13.77
N THR A 7 -11.12 32.81 -12.95
CA THR A 7 -11.26 31.90 -11.80
C THR A 7 -11.37 30.44 -12.24
N VAL A 8 -12.19 30.13 -13.23
CA VAL A 8 -12.34 28.75 -13.74
C VAL A 8 -11.00 28.21 -14.22
N LEU A 9 -10.28 28.98 -15.06
CA LEU A 9 -8.97 28.57 -15.57
C LEU A 9 -7.90 28.39 -14.48
N ALA A 10 -8.02 29.10 -13.35
CA ALA A 10 -7.06 29.03 -12.25
C ALA A 10 -7.22 27.76 -11.40
N ILE A 11 -8.42 27.17 -11.31
CA ILE A 11 -8.70 26.05 -10.40
C ILE A 11 -7.80 24.83 -10.68
N PRO A 12 -7.67 24.31 -11.91
CA PRO A 12 -6.80 23.17 -12.17
C PRO A 12 -5.33 23.45 -11.84
N ILE A 13 -4.88 24.68 -12.13
CA ILE A 13 -3.51 25.11 -11.84
C ILE A 13 -3.27 25.09 -10.32
N ILE A 14 -4.21 25.63 -9.52
CA ILE A 14 -4.12 25.60 -8.06
C ILE A 14 -4.07 24.17 -7.54
N VAL A 15 -4.93 23.27 -8.05
CA VAL A 15 -4.93 21.87 -7.63
C VAL A 15 -3.61 21.18 -7.96
N ILE A 16 -3.07 21.37 -9.16
CA ILE A 16 -1.76 20.84 -9.55
C ILE A 16 -0.66 21.38 -8.65
N VAL A 17 -0.64 22.69 -8.39
CA VAL A 17 0.35 23.31 -7.50
C VAL A 17 0.25 22.77 -6.07
N LEU A 18 -0.97 22.52 -5.56
CA LEU A 18 -1.15 21.93 -4.23
C LEU A 18 -0.66 20.48 -4.17
N ILE A 19 -0.95 19.66 -5.18
CA ILE A 19 -0.48 18.27 -5.25
C ILE A 19 1.05 18.22 -5.35
N LEU A 20 1.64 19.02 -6.26
CA LEU A 20 3.09 19.09 -6.42
C LEU A 20 3.77 19.68 -5.18
N GLY A 21 3.15 20.67 -4.53
CA GLY A 21 3.62 21.24 -3.28
C GLY A 21 3.60 20.23 -2.14
N TYR A 22 2.51 19.47 -1.99
CA TYR A 22 2.40 18.38 -1.02
C TYR A 22 3.45 17.29 -1.28
N ALA A 23 3.57 16.82 -2.52
CA ALA A 23 4.57 15.81 -2.88
C ALA A 23 5.99 16.30 -2.60
N SER A 24 6.29 17.58 -2.90
CA SER A 24 7.59 18.18 -2.60
C SER A 24 7.87 18.30 -1.11
N ILE A 25 6.88 18.69 -0.28
CA ILE A 25 7.03 18.82 1.17
C ILE A 25 7.25 17.44 1.80
N MET A 26 6.51 16.43 1.33
CA MET A 26 6.62 15.06 1.83
C MET A 26 7.84 14.33 1.27
N GLY A 27 8.46 14.80 0.19
CA GLY A 27 9.54 14.07 -0.49
C GLY A 27 9.07 12.89 -1.35
N ILE A 28 7.79 12.90 -1.75
CA ILE A 28 7.21 11.90 -2.65
C ILE A 28 7.73 12.15 -4.06
N GLN A 29 8.22 11.10 -4.72
CA GLN A 29 8.74 11.21 -6.08
C GLN A 29 7.62 11.59 -7.07
N ILE A 30 7.88 12.62 -7.88
CA ILE A 30 7.00 13.01 -8.98
C ILE A 30 7.26 12.02 -10.13
N GLY A 31 6.46 10.98 -10.20
CA GLY A 31 6.55 9.93 -11.20
C GLY A 31 5.36 8.98 -11.13
N ILE A 32 5.22 8.15 -12.17
CA ILE A 32 4.16 7.13 -12.27
C ILE A 32 4.71 5.75 -12.63
N ASN A 33 6.04 5.63 -12.66
CA ASN A 33 6.71 4.39 -13.05
C ASN A 33 6.37 3.28 -12.07
N SER A 34 6.22 2.06 -12.60
CA SER A 34 6.02 0.87 -11.79
C SER A 34 7.23 0.63 -10.88
N PRO A 35 7.03 0.22 -9.62
CA PRO A 35 8.13 -0.08 -8.71
C PRO A 35 8.81 -1.42 -9.04
N SER A 36 10.02 -1.59 -8.51
CA SER A 36 10.67 -2.90 -8.31
C SER A 36 10.82 -3.10 -6.81
N LEU A 37 10.02 -3.98 -6.23
CA LEU A 37 9.97 -4.20 -4.78
C LEU A 37 10.97 -5.27 -4.35
N GLU A 38 11.70 -5.02 -3.26
CA GLU A 38 12.48 -6.03 -2.56
C GLU A 38 11.62 -6.79 -1.53
N PHE A 39 12.17 -7.86 -0.96
CA PHE A 39 11.47 -8.63 0.06
C PHE A 39 11.39 -7.84 1.38
N PRO A 40 10.21 -7.73 2.04
CA PRO A 40 10.00 -6.78 3.14
C PRO A 40 10.42 -7.30 4.53
N ILE A 41 11.04 -8.48 4.61
CA ILE A 41 11.51 -9.12 5.84
C ILE A 41 13.01 -9.39 5.72
N ARG A 42 13.81 -8.98 6.71
CA ARG A 42 15.26 -9.19 6.68
C ARG A 42 15.66 -10.66 6.84
N GLU A 43 14.97 -11.40 7.71
CA GLU A 43 15.23 -12.81 8.00
C GLU A 43 14.29 -13.71 7.17
N GLU A 44 14.53 -13.75 5.87
CA GLU A 44 13.69 -14.43 4.88
C GLU A 44 13.41 -15.91 5.22
N ASP A 45 14.40 -16.58 5.83
CA ASP A 45 14.34 -17.98 6.28
C ASP A 45 13.33 -18.24 7.40
N ARG A 46 12.86 -17.17 8.07
CA ARG A 46 11.82 -17.25 9.13
C ARG A 46 10.40 -17.18 8.58
N VAL A 47 10.23 -16.97 7.28
CA VAL A 47 8.92 -17.03 6.62
C VAL A 47 8.62 -18.49 6.27
N THR A 48 7.66 -19.07 6.99
CA THR A 48 7.34 -20.50 6.94
C THR A 48 6.39 -20.90 5.82
N ARG A 49 5.52 -19.97 5.39
CA ARG A 49 4.59 -20.16 4.29
C ARG A 49 4.03 -18.83 3.81
N LEU A 50 3.40 -18.86 2.65
CA LEU A 50 2.64 -17.75 2.10
C LEU A 50 1.14 -17.99 2.21
N SER A 51 0.35 -16.92 2.31
CA SER A 51 -1.05 -16.94 1.89
C SER A 51 -1.22 -16.05 0.66
N ALA A 52 -1.74 -16.64 -0.41
CA ALA A 52 -1.66 -16.09 -1.75
C ALA A 52 -2.49 -14.82 -1.93
N TYR A 53 -1.99 -13.89 -2.74
CA TYR A 53 -2.81 -12.80 -3.29
C TYR A 53 -3.97 -13.37 -4.11
N TYR A 54 -5.12 -12.72 -4.02
CA TYR A 54 -6.34 -13.10 -4.71
C TYR A 54 -6.91 -14.48 -4.32
N THR A 55 -6.60 -14.96 -3.11
CA THR A 55 -7.31 -16.11 -2.54
C THR A 55 -8.80 -15.77 -2.41
N PRO A 56 -9.72 -16.56 -2.98
CA PRO A 56 -11.15 -16.30 -2.89
C PRO A 56 -11.70 -16.57 -1.49
N ASP A 57 -12.84 -15.97 -1.18
CA ASP A 57 -13.59 -16.13 0.08
C ASP A 57 -12.73 -15.85 1.32
N TRP A 58 -11.88 -14.81 1.23
CA TRP A 58 -10.98 -14.37 2.29
C TRP A 58 -11.75 -13.68 3.41
N GLY A 59 -12.18 -14.46 4.40
CA GLY A 59 -12.97 -14.02 5.55
C GLY A 59 -14.48 -13.93 5.26
N GLU A 60 -14.85 -13.44 4.09
CA GLU A 60 -16.25 -13.35 3.62
C GLU A 60 -16.40 -13.88 2.20
N VAL A 61 -17.58 -14.43 1.88
CA VAL A 61 -17.87 -14.94 0.54
C VAL A 61 -17.78 -13.82 -0.50
N GLY A 62 -17.01 -14.06 -1.56
CA GLY A 62 -16.78 -13.12 -2.65
C GLY A 62 -15.75 -12.03 -2.36
N VAL A 63 -15.14 -12.00 -1.16
CA VAL A 63 -14.01 -11.14 -0.84
C VAL A 63 -12.72 -11.86 -1.19
N TYR A 64 -11.82 -11.19 -1.90
CA TYR A 64 -10.53 -11.75 -2.29
C TYR A 64 -9.42 -11.19 -1.40
N HIS A 65 -8.41 -12.01 -1.14
CA HIS A 65 -7.23 -11.56 -0.42
C HIS A 65 -6.47 -10.48 -1.23
N ASN A 66 -6.30 -9.31 -0.65
CA ASN A 66 -5.78 -8.10 -1.30
C ASN A 66 -4.28 -7.84 -1.03
N GLY A 67 -3.58 -8.82 -0.47
CA GLY A 67 -2.15 -8.79 -0.20
C GLY A 67 -1.54 -10.18 -0.26
N ILE A 68 -0.29 -10.32 0.15
CA ILE A 68 0.37 -11.60 0.38
C ILE A 68 0.72 -11.67 1.86
N ASP A 69 0.30 -12.74 2.55
CA ASP A 69 0.70 -12.93 3.94
C ASP A 69 2.04 -13.65 3.99
N LEU A 70 3.02 -13.05 4.65
CA LEU A 70 4.29 -13.65 4.97
C LEU A 70 4.23 -14.20 6.40
N VAL A 71 3.97 -15.50 6.54
CA VAL A 71 3.70 -16.14 7.83
C VAL A 71 5.00 -16.50 8.53
N ILE A 72 5.21 -16.01 9.75
CA ILE A 72 6.50 -16.10 10.45
C ILE A 72 6.48 -17.13 11.58
N SER A 73 7.62 -17.77 11.86
CA SER A 73 7.79 -18.66 13.03
C SER A 73 8.46 -18.00 14.23
N ASN A 74 9.10 -16.85 14.02
CA ASN A 74 9.92 -16.15 15.00
C ASN A 74 9.79 -14.64 14.75
N ASN A 75 10.18 -13.81 15.71
CA ASN A 75 10.25 -12.37 15.49
C ASN A 75 11.12 -12.06 14.26
N VAL A 76 10.67 -11.10 13.46
CA VAL A 76 11.38 -10.66 12.25
C VAL A 76 11.50 -9.15 12.20
N THR A 77 12.53 -8.67 11.53
CA THR A 77 12.75 -7.27 11.22
C THR A 77 12.02 -6.91 9.93
N ILE A 78 11.09 -5.95 10.02
CA ILE A 78 10.42 -5.39 8.85
C ILE A 78 11.28 -4.28 8.28
N ILE A 79 11.57 -4.38 6.98
CA ILE A 79 12.38 -3.42 6.24
C ILE A 79 11.58 -2.82 5.09
N SER A 80 11.97 -1.61 4.66
CA SER A 80 11.35 -0.97 3.51
C SER A 80 11.70 -1.75 2.23
N PRO A 81 10.72 -2.30 1.49
CA PRO A 81 10.98 -3.01 0.23
C PRO A 81 11.29 -2.06 -0.93
N VAL A 82 11.19 -0.75 -0.71
CA VAL A 82 11.22 0.25 -1.77
C VAL A 82 11.76 1.58 -1.24
N ARG A 83 12.28 2.42 -2.14
CA ARG A 83 12.51 3.83 -1.81
C ARG A 83 11.16 4.55 -1.79
N GLY A 84 10.90 5.34 -0.75
CA GLY A 84 9.64 6.07 -0.64
C GLY A 84 9.58 7.00 0.56
N THR A 85 8.38 7.42 0.92
CA THR A 85 8.10 8.24 2.11
C THR A 85 6.98 7.59 2.92
N ILE A 86 7.15 7.50 4.23
CA ILE A 86 6.06 7.08 5.12
C ILE A 86 4.97 8.16 5.13
N ILE A 87 3.77 7.84 4.67
CA ILE A 87 2.65 8.79 4.61
C ILE A 87 1.60 8.53 5.69
N SER A 88 1.60 7.32 6.28
CA SER A 88 0.65 6.97 7.33
C SER A 88 1.21 5.86 8.22
N TYR A 89 0.93 5.99 9.52
CA TYR A 89 1.00 4.92 10.51
C TYR A 89 -0.37 4.85 11.20
N SER A 90 -0.93 3.66 11.36
CA SER A 90 -2.23 3.50 12.03
C SER A 90 -2.35 2.15 12.73
N GLU A 91 -3.01 2.15 13.88
CA GLU A 91 -3.40 0.95 14.62
C GLU A 91 -4.91 0.77 14.53
N LYS A 92 -5.38 -0.42 14.15
CA LYS A 92 -6.81 -0.71 14.03
C LYS A 92 -7.13 -2.12 14.50
N ILE A 93 -8.21 -2.29 15.23
CA ILE A 93 -8.73 -3.62 15.58
C ILE A 93 -9.29 -4.28 14.31
N ASN A 94 -8.82 -5.49 14.02
CA ASN A 94 -9.36 -6.34 12.97
C ASN A 94 -10.79 -6.75 13.34
N PRO A 95 -11.82 -6.38 12.57
CA PRO A 95 -13.20 -6.73 12.88
C PRO A 95 -13.48 -8.25 12.81
N TYR A 96 -12.65 -9.02 12.10
CA TYR A 96 -12.83 -10.46 11.90
C TYR A 96 -12.20 -11.29 13.03
N ALA A 97 -10.98 -10.95 13.44
CA ALA A 97 -10.20 -11.75 14.38
C ALA A 97 -10.01 -11.08 15.76
N GLY A 98 -10.27 -9.77 15.87
CA GLY A 98 -10.14 -8.99 17.10
C GLY A 98 -8.70 -8.65 17.52
N ASN A 99 -7.69 -9.05 16.72
CA ASN A 99 -6.30 -8.62 16.90
C ASN A 99 -6.10 -7.17 16.44
N VAL A 100 -5.04 -6.51 16.92
CA VAL A 100 -4.65 -5.19 16.41
C VAL A 100 -3.76 -5.33 15.17
N LEU A 101 -4.07 -4.53 14.16
CA LEU A 101 -3.34 -4.38 12.91
C LEU A 101 -2.50 -3.11 12.99
N PHE A 102 -1.20 -3.23 12.72
CA PHE A 102 -0.28 -2.09 12.71
C PHE A 102 0.14 -1.81 11.27
N LYS A 103 -0.45 -0.79 10.65
CA LYS A 103 -0.24 -0.48 9.23
C LYS A 103 0.75 0.66 9.06
N ILE A 104 1.75 0.43 8.21
CA ILE A 104 2.68 1.43 7.69
C ILE A 104 2.40 1.59 6.19
N ALA A 105 2.07 2.80 5.74
CA ALA A 105 1.89 3.11 4.32
C ALA A 105 3.07 3.94 3.80
N ILE A 106 3.69 3.47 2.72
CA ILE A 106 4.83 4.09 2.06
C ILE A 106 4.40 4.55 0.68
N ALA A 107 4.40 5.87 0.44
CA ALA A 107 4.26 6.41 -0.90
C ALA A 107 5.56 6.24 -1.68
N ILE A 108 5.49 5.50 -2.78
CA ILE A 108 6.63 5.28 -3.69
C ILE A 108 6.75 6.48 -4.64
N ASN A 109 5.61 6.84 -5.24
CA ASN A 109 5.44 8.01 -6.10
C ASN A 109 3.97 8.45 -6.08
N LEU A 110 3.52 9.23 -7.05
CA LEU A 110 2.17 9.82 -7.06
C LEU A 110 1.04 8.81 -7.22
N VAL A 111 1.32 7.59 -7.66
CA VAL A 111 0.28 6.60 -8.00
C VAL A 111 0.48 5.24 -7.36
N TRP A 112 1.65 5.00 -6.75
CA TRP A 112 2.02 3.73 -6.14
C TRP A 112 2.26 3.88 -4.63
N GLU A 113 1.63 2.99 -3.86
CA GLU A 113 1.82 2.88 -2.41
C GLU A 113 2.07 1.42 -2.02
N VAL A 114 2.97 1.19 -1.08
CA VAL A 114 3.12 -0.10 -0.40
C VAL A 114 2.50 0.02 0.99
N HIS A 115 1.67 -0.95 1.37
CA HIS A 115 1.15 -1.04 2.74
C HIS A 115 1.75 -2.30 3.38
N LEU A 116 2.42 -2.09 4.51
CA LEU A 116 2.98 -3.13 5.37
C LEU A 116 2.09 -3.22 6.60
N VAL A 117 1.26 -4.26 6.68
CA VAL A 117 0.34 -4.47 7.82
C VAL A 117 0.90 -5.58 8.70
N LEU A 118 1.47 -5.17 9.83
CA LEU A 118 2.01 -6.09 10.83
C LEU A 118 0.84 -6.67 11.63
N GLU A 119 0.66 -7.99 11.56
CA GLU A 119 -0.39 -8.72 12.23
C GLU A 119 0.22 -9.74 13.22
N PRO A 120 0.63 -9.31 14.43
CA PRO A 120 1.23 -10.23 15.38
C PRO A 120 0.22 -11.22 15.96
N GLY A 121 -1.09 -10.98 15.84
CA GLY A 121 -2.16 -11.83 16.38
C GLY A 121 -2.55 -11.54 17.84
N PHE A 122 -1.99 -10.51 18.48
CA PHE A 122 -2.30 -10.16 19.87
C PHE A 122 -3.67 -9.50 20.04
N LYS A 123 -4.38 -9.88 21.12
CA LYS A 123 -5.69 -9.32 21.50
C LYS A 123 -5.65 -8.54 22.81
N ASP A 124 -4.57 -8.67 23.58
CA ASP A 124 -4.40 -7.99 24.86
C ASP A 124 -3.64 -6.66 24.71
N GLY A 125 -3.93 -5.70 25.59
CA GLY A 125 -3.34 -4.36 25.52
C GLY A 125 -1.83 -4.34 25.77
N THR A 126 -1.30 -5.27 26.58
CA THR A 126 0.12 -5.31 26.96
C THR A 126 0.98 -5.66 25.75
N ASN A 127 0.71 -6.78 25.10
CA ASN A 127 1.49 -7.21 23.93
C ASN A 127 1.32 -6.26 22.74
N ASN A 128 0.12 -5.68 22.57
CA ASN A 128 -0.10 -4.65 21.56
C ASN A 128 0.73 -3.38 21.82
N SER A 129 0.87 -2.97 23.09
CA SER A 129 1.72 -1.83 23.44
C SER A 129 3.20 -2.12 23.18
N ILE A 130 3.66 -3.35 23.44
CA ILE A 130 5.03 -3.77 23.12
C ILE A 130 5.23 -3.74 21.60
N GLN A 131 4.32 -4.33 20.81
CA GLN A 131 4.38 -4.31 19.36
C GLN A 131 4.45 -2.87 18.81
N SER A 132 3.59 -1.96 19.29
CA SER A 132 3.60 -0.54 18.90
C SER A 132 4.96 0.11 19.18
N SER A 133 5.55 -0.16 20.36
CA SER A 133 6.85 0.40 20.74
C SER A 133 8.05 -0.09 19.91
N LEU A 134 7.88 -1.18 19.16
CA LEU A 134 8.89 -1.75 18.29
C LEU A 134 8.77 -1.30 16.83
N ILE A 135 7.87 -0.35 16.53
CA ILE A 135 7.69 0.21 15.19
C ILE A 135 8.28 1.62 15.13
N ASP A 136 9.26 1.83 14.25
CA ASP A 136 9.87 3.14 13.94
C ASP A 136 9.42 3.63 12.56
N ALA A 137 8.19 4.12 12.50
CA ALA A 137 7.55 4.57 11.26
C ALA A 137 7.04 6.03 11.33
N PRO A 138 7.90 7.04 11.59
CA PRO A 138 7.46 8.42 11.65
C PRO A 138 7.01 8.92 10.27
N ILE A 139 5.82 9.52 10.22
CA ILE A 139 5.25 10.12 9.01
C ILE A 139 6.19 11.21 8.47
N GLY A 140 6.45 11.18 7.16
CA GLY A 140 7.39 12.07 6.47
C GLY A 140 8.82 11.54 6.39
N LYS A 141 9.16 10.44 7.06
CA LYS A 141 10.48 9.79 6.93
C LYS A 141 10.64 9.28 5.50
N GLN A 142 11.71 9.74 4.85
CA GLN A 142 12.16 9.18 3.57
C GLN A 142 12.94 7.90 3.84
N LEU A 143 12.65 6.89 3.04
CA LEU A 143 13.20 5.55 3.17
C LEU A 143 14.04 5.19 1.95
N SER A 144 15.14 4.50 2.20
CA SER A 144 15.85 3.68 1.23
C SER A 144 15.38 2.23 1.31
N VAL A 145 15.65 1.45 0.28
CA VAL A 145 15.44 -0.01 0.31
C VAL A 145 16.29 -0.60 1.44
N GLY A 146 15.68 -1.44 2.28
CA GLY A 146 16.35 -2.10 3.39
C GLY A 146 16.36 -1.32 4.71
N ASP A 147 15.91 -0.06 4.70
CA ASP A 147 15.76 0.72 5.94
C ASP A 147 14.80 0.01 6.90
N GLU A 148 15.19 -0.06 8.17
CA GLU A 148 14.40 -0.72 9.21
C GLU A 148 13.18 0.11 9.61
N LEU A 149 12.03 -0.56 9.70
CA LEU A 149 10.74 0.04 10.05
C LEU A 149 10.20 -0.47 11.39
N GLY A 150 10.73 -1.59 11.89
CA GLY A 150 10.38 -2.15 13.18
C GLY A 150 10.54 -3.66 13.22
N THR A 151 10.07 -4.23 14.33
CA THR A 151 10.02 -5.69 14.53
C THR A 151 8.58 -6.17 14.54
N LEU A 152 8.27 -7.21 13.77
CA LEU A 152 7.02 -7.96 13.92
C LEU A 152 7.22 -9.08 14.94
N LEU A 153 6.44 -9.04 16.01
CA LEU A 153 6.47 -10.05 17.06
C LEU A 153 5.68 -11.30 16.66
N VAL A 154 6.15 -12.45 17.13
CA VAL A 154 5.47 -13.73 16.98
C VAL A 154 4.45 -13.94 18.10
N SER A 155 3.30 -14.52 17.76
CA SER A 155 2.34 -15.07 18.71
C SER A 155 1.88 -16.45 18.25
N ASP A 156 1.06 -17.12 19.06
CA ASP A 156 0.46 -18.41 18.69
C ASP A 156 -0.77 -18.26 17.76
N SER A 157 -1.10 -17.03 17.32
CA SER A 157 -2.33 -16.71 16.60
C SER A 157 -2.08 -16.17 15.19
N TYR A 158 -1.47 -16.99 14.33
CA TYR A 158 -1.23 -16.68 12.91
C TYR A 158 -0.46 -15.35 12.70
N PRO A 159 0.77 -15.22 13.24
CA PRO A 159 1.57 -14.03 13.07
C PRO A 159 2.08 -13.91 11.63
N HIS A 160 1.84 -12.78 10.99
CA HIS A 160 2.26 -12.55 9.63
C HIS A 160 2.43 -11.05 9.32
N LEU A 161 3.18 -10.76 8.26
CA LEU A 161 3.13 -9.48 7.58
C LEU A 161 2.15 -9.61 6.41
N HIS A 162 1.06 -8.85 6.43
CA HIS A 162 0.18 -8.72 5.27
C HIS A 162 0.71 -7.61 4.35
N TYR A 163 1.28 -8.04 3.21
CA TYR A 163 2.03 -7.21 2.29
C TYR A 163 1.20 -6.82 1.06
N MET A 164 0.90 -5.52 0.93
CA MET A 164 0.03 -5.01 -0.13
C MET A 164 0.76 -4.00 -1.02
N LEU A 165 0.42 -4.00 -2.30
CA LEU A 165 0.78 -2.96 -3.26
C LEU A 165 -0.49 -2.33 -3.81
N LEU A 166 -0.56 -1.01 -3.83
CA LEU A 166 -1.68 -0.27 -4.37
C LEU A 166 -1.23 0.56 -5.58
N TYR A 167 -2.06 0.54 -6.61
CA TYR A 167 -1.97 1.42 -7.78
C TYR A 167 -3.25 2.25 -7.87
N LEU A 168 -3.14 3.58 -7.72
CA LEU A 168 -4.28 4.50 -7.71
C LEU A 168 -5.39 4.05 -6.73
N GLY A 169 -4.99 3.55 -5.56
CA GLY A 169 -5.90 3.13 -4.49
C GLY A 169 -6.55 1.76 -4.69
N SER A 170 -6.27 1.05 -5.79
CA SER A 170 -6.67 -0.34 -6.01
C SER A 170 -5.50 -1.27 -5.71
N ASP A 171 -5.76 -2.39 -5.04
CA ASP A 171 -4.73 -3.40 -4.79
C ASP A 171 -4.31 -4.10 -6.10
N VAL A 172 -3.04 -4.45 -6.16
CA VAL A 172 -2.45 -5.30 -7.20
C VAL A 172 -1.44 -6.26 -6.56
N CYS A 173 -1.12 -7.34 -7.25
CA CYS A 173 -0.19 -8.33 -6.73
C CYS A 173 1.24 -7.79 -6.57
N ALA A 174 1.72 -7.64 -5.33
CA ALA A 174 3.08 -7.15 -5.03
C ALA A 174 4.18 -8.03 -5.66
N TYR A 175 3.96 -9.35 -5.73
CA TYR A 175 4.88 -10.29 -6.38
C TYR A 175 5.16 -9.91 -7.85
N ASN A 176 4.15 -9.52 -8.62
CA ASN A 176 4.32 -9.18 -10.04
C ASN A 176 5.26 -7.98 -10.24
N HIS A 177 5.31 -7.07 -9.26
CA HIS A 177 6.13 -5.86 -9.24
C HIS A 177 7.41 -6.01 -8.38
N SER A 178 7.74 -7.22 -7.95
CA SER A 178 8.96 -7.50 -7.19
C SER A 178 10.17 -7.62 -8.10
N SER A 179 11.35 -7.31 -7.55
CA SER A 179 12.65 -7.52 -8.18
C SER A 179 12.86 -9.01 -8.48
N VAL A 180 13.81 -9.33 -9.36
CA VAL A 180 14.16 -10.74 -9.65
C VAL A 180 14.61 -11.46 -8.38
N THR A 181 15.39 -10.78 -7.53
CA THR A 181 15.86 -11.32 -6.25
C THR A 181 14.69 -11.62 -5.32
N ALA A 182 13.80 -10.65 -5.10
CA ALA A 182 12.65 -10.85 -4.23
C ALA A 182 11.68 -11.91 -4.76
N LYS A 183 11.49 -11.99 -6.09
CA LYS A 183 10.68 -13.07 -6.71
C LYS A 183 11.25 -14.44 -6.39
N SER A 184 12.57 -14.62 -6.47
CA SER A 184 13.22 -15.88 -6.10
C SER A 184 12.91 -16.28 -4.66
N VAL A 185 12.92 -15.31 -3.71
CA VAL A 185 12.59 -15.57 -2.31
C VAL A 185 11.14 -16.04 -2.15
N PHE A 186 10.19 -15.37 -2.81
CA PHE A 186 8.79 -15.81 -2.82
C PHE A 186 8.64 -17.22 -3.41
N GLU A 187 9.31 -17.50 -4.52
CA GLU A 187 9.28 -18.80 -5.21
C GLU A 187 9.87 -19.92 -4.33
N ASP A 188 10.98 -19.66 -3.64
CA ASP A 188 11.62 -20.62 -2.74
C ASP A 188 10.75 -20.95 -1.52
N ILE A 189 10.12 -19.94 -0.91
CA ILE A 189 9.15 -20.14 0.19
C ILE A 189 7.93 -20.90 -0.34
N ALA A 190 7.39 -20.52 -1.49
CA ALA A 190 6.23 -21.18 -2.09
C ALA A 190 6.49 -22.66 -2.37
N LEU A 191 7.65 -22.97 -2.95
CA LEU A 191 8.07 -24.33 -3.24
C LEU A 191 8.27 -25.16 -1.97
N SER A 192 9.01 -24.63 -0.99
CA SER A 192 9.33 -25.36 0.25
C SER A 192 8.12 -25.59 1.15
N SER A 193 7.17 -24.66 1.16
CA SER A 193 5.94 -24.74 1.97
C SER A 193 4.74 -25.32 1.21
N ASN A 194 4.89 -25.62 -0.08
CA ASN A 194 3.80 -26.01 -0.97
C ASN A 194 2.63 -25.00 -0.94
N SER A 195 2.94 -23.71 -0.96
CA SER A 195 1.97 -22.60 -0.97
C SER A 195 1.93 -21.89 -2.33
N SER A 196 0.82 -21.22 -2.61
CA SER A 196 0.68 -20.36 -3.78
C SER A 196 1.07 -18.92 -3.43
N ILE A 197 1.65 -18.19 -4.39
CA ILE A 197 1.97 -16.76 -4.22
C ILE A 197 0.78 -15.88 -4.61
N PHE A 198 0.09 -16.23 -5.71
CA PHE A 198 -1.12 -15.54 -6.16
C PHE A 198 -2.02 -16.48 -6.97
N PHE A 199 -3.30 -16.12 -7.08
CA PHE A 199 -4.25 -16.73 -8.00
C PHE A 199 -4.49 -15.85 -9.23
N SER A 200 -4.76 -16.48 -10.37
CA SER A 200 -5.06 -15.77 -11.62
C SER A 200 -6.29 -14.89 -11.46
N HIS A 201 -6.18 -13.64 -11.91
CA HIS A 201 -7.24 -12.64 -11.85
C HIS A 201 -7.19 -11.74 -13.08
N PRO A 202 -8.31 -11.10 -13.45
CA PRO A 202 -8.29 -10.08 -14.49
C PRO A 202 -7.35 -8.94 -14.11
N GLU A 203 -6.59 -8.43 -15.08
CA GLU A 203 -5.79 -7.24 -14.86
C GLU A 203 -6.67 -6.04 -14.48
N LEU A 204 -6.18 -5.24 -13.54
CA LEU A 204 -6.84 -4.02 -13.12
C LEU A 204 -6.92 -3.04 -14.31
N ASN A 205 -8.14 -2.60 -14.65
CA ASN A 205 -8.32 -1.50 -15.58
C ASN A 205 -8.18 -0.16 -14.83
N PRO A 206 -7.13 0.65 -15.08
CA PRO A 206 -6.91 1.89 -14.34
C PRO A 206 -8.04 2.92 -14.48
N LEU A 207 -8.80 2.86 -15.58
CA LEU A 207 -9.94 3.75 -15.81
C LEU A 207 -11.14 3.42 -14.92
N LEU A 208 -11.21 2.17 -14.43
CA LEU A 208 -12.27 1.69 -13.54
C LEU A 208 -11.86 1.72 -12.07
N ALA A 209 -10.57 1.97 -11.76
CA ALA A 209 -10.12 2.17 -10.39
C ALA A 209 -10.84 3.37 -9.75
N PRO A 210 -11.18 3.35 -8.44
CA PRO A 210 -11.94 4.42 -7.80
C PRO A 210 -11.32 5.81 -7.98
N ILE A 211 -9.99 5.93 -7.84
CA ILE A 211 -9.31 7.21 -8.07
C ILE A 211 -9.34 7.60 -9.55
N GLY A 212 -9.20 6.65 -10.47
CA GLY A 212 -9.36 6.89 -11.91
C GLY A 212 -10.73 7.47 -12.24
N LEU A 213 -11.80 6.87 -11.71
CA LEU A 213 -13.17 7.36 -11.87
C LEU A 213 -13.38 8.76 -11.25
N MET A 214 -12.80 9.02 -10.08
CA MET A 214 -12.84 10.36 -9.46
C MET A 214 -12.12 11.42 -10.32
N LEU A 215 -10.96 11.09 -10.90
CA LEU A 215 -10.25 12.00 -11.79
C LEU A 215 -11.03 12.28 -13.08
N ILE A 216 -11.55 11.23 -13.73
CA ILE A 216 -12.33 11.37 -14.97
C ILE A 216 -13.60 12.19 -14.69
N SER A 217 -14.37 11.84 -13.66
CA SER A 217 -15.59 12.57 -13.29
C SER A 217 -15.31 14.03 -12.91
N GLY A 218 -14.20 14.29 -12.20
CA GLY A 218 -13.74 15.64 -11.89
C GLY A 218 -13.41 16.46 -13.14
N ILE A 219 -12.70 15.87 -14.11
CA ILE A 219 -12.36 16.52 -15.39
C ILE A 219 -13.62 16.82 -16.20
N VAL A 220 -14.52 15.84 -16.36
CA VAL A 220 -15.78 16.01 -17.09
C VAL A 220 -16.63 17.11 -16.45
N THR A 221 -16.78 17.09 -15.14
CA THR A 221 -17.52 18.12 -14.39
C THR A 221 -16.91 19.50 -14.60
N TYR A 222 -15.59 19.62 -14.51
CA TYR A 222 -14.88 20.87 -14.76
C TYR A 222 -15.11 21.40 -16.19
N ILE A 223 -15.03 20.53 -17.20
CA ILE A 223 -15.28 20.90 -18.60
C ILE A 223 -16.71 21.43 -18.79
N VAL A 224 -17.71 20.75 -18.22
CA VAL A 224 -19.11 21.19 -18.29
C VAL A 224 -19.28 22.57 -17.66
N ILE A 225 -18.73 22.78 -16.45
CA ILE A 225 -18.76 24.08 -15.76
C ILE A 225 -18.09 25.17 -16.62
N ALA A 226 -16.93 24.86 -17.19
CA ALA A 226 -16.23 25.78 -18.08
C ALA A 226 -17.12 26.15 -19.28
N ILE A 227 -17.64 25.17 -20.02
CA ILE A 227 -18.52 25.41 -21.18
C ILE A 227 -19.70 26.31 -20.80
N ILE A 228 -20.38 26.05 -19.68
CA ILE A 228 -21.50 26.88 -19.21
C ILE A 228 -21.07 28.33 -18.97
N ILE A 229 -19.94 28.55 -18.29
CA ILE A 229 -19.43 29.89 -17.96
C ILE A 229 -18.94 30.64 -19.20
N PHE A 230 -18.35 29.92 -20.16
CA PHE A 230 -17.86 30.49 -21.41
C PHE A 230 -19.00 30.80 -22.38
N LYS A 231 -20.05 29.97 -22.49
CA LYS A 231 -21.21 30.16 -23.40
C LYS A 231 -22.19 31.26 -22.96
N LYS A 232 -22.33 31.52 -21.65
CA LYS A 232 -23.26 32.54 -21.11
C LYS A 232 -22.80 33.99 -21.36
N ASN A 233 -21.65 34.22 -22.00
CA ASN A 233 -20.97 35.52 -22.08
C ASN A 233 -20.23 35.72 -23.39
#